data_AF-A0A822CSF5-F1
#
_entry.id   AF-A0A822CSF5-F1
#
_cell.length_a   1.000
_cell.length_b   1.000
_cell.length_c   1.000
_cell.angle_alpha   90.00
_cell.angle_beta   90.00
_cell.angle_gamma   90.00
#
_symmetry.space_group_name_H-M   'P 1'
#
loop_
_entity.id
_entity.type
_entity.pdbx_description
1 polymer ?
#
loop_
_entity_poly.entity_id
_entity_poly.type
_entity_poly.pdbx_seq_one_letter_code
_entity_poly.pdbx_strand_id
1 'polypeptide(L)'
;ERLMQIEKDYDRLLWAWKGWHDGCGNKIRSVYLPYIDLLNKNVKENGYHDLAESWITDYEMGSVVEFEGIIDQILKDIMPLYEQLHAYVRGRLCSKYPNRFDCNGPIPAHILGNMWAQMWNDRLDDVIPYPDTPLVNITDVLIKKQFSIDQMYTTAESFFTSIGLYSMTPKFWARSMFRKPTDRDAVCHASAFDMGYHNDYRVKICTEINDDYFYTIHHEMGHIEYYMAYSENQPYVYRSGANSGFHEAIGDTIGMFAISPAHLI
;
A
#
# COMPACT_ATOMS: atom_id res chain seq x y z
N GLU A 1 -12.44 6.86 -2.17
CA GLU A 1 -11.94 5.47 -2.22
C GLU A 1 -13.05 4.47 -1.96
N ARG A 2 -13.68 4.44 -0.76
CA ARG A 2 -14.77 3.50 -0.42
C ARG A 2 -15.83 3.25 -1.49
N LEU A 3 -16.28 4.29 -2.23
CA LEU A 3 -17.22 4.11 -3.34
C LEU A 3 -16.68 3.15 -4.41
N MET A 4 -15.41 3.31 -4.83
CA MET A 4 -14.78 2.43 -5.83
C MET A 4 -14.74 0.96 -5.35
N GLN A 5 -14.54 0.75 -4.04
CA GLN A 5 -14.38 -0.57 -3.43
C GLN A 5 -15.68 -1.35 -3.31
N ILE A 6 -16.81 -0.68 -3.07
CA ILE A 6 -18.10 -1.35 -2.80
C ILE A 6 -19.09 -1.27 -3.97
N GLU A 7 -18.98 -0.25 -4.82
CA GLU A 7 -19.93 -0.02 -5.89
C GLU A 7 -19.75 -1.03 -7.04
N LYS A 8 -20.87 -1.45 -7.63
CA LYS A 8 -20.94 -2.41 -8.74
C LYS A 8 -21.63 -1.82 -9.97
N ASP A 9 -22.25 -0.64 -9.86
CA ASP A 9 -22.80 0.06 -11.02
C ASP A 9 -21.71 0.72 -11.87
N TYR A 10 -21.69 0.40 -13.17
CA TYR A 10 -20.66 0.87 -14.10
C TYR A 10 -20.65 2.40 -14.21
N ASP A 11 -21.82 3.02 -14.37
CA ASP A 11 -21.93 4.47 -14.63
C ASP A 11 -21.58 5.28 -13.39
N ARG A 12 -21.92 4.79 -12.21
CA ARG A 12 -21.56 5.41 -10.94
C ARG A 12 -20.07 5.30 -10.65
N LEU A 13 -19.44 4.17 -10.98
CA LEU A 13 -17.98 4.01 -10.91
C LEU A 13 -17.28 4.97 -11.88
N LEU A 14 -17.77 5.08 -13.12
CA LEU A 14 -17.25 6.01 -14.11
C LEU A 14 -17.39 7.46 -13.67
N TRP A 15 -18.54 7.84 -13.10
CA TRP A 15 -18.77 9.18 -12.55
C TRP A 15 -17.75 9.51 -11.45
N ALA A 16 -17.52 8.59 -10.51
CA ALA A 16 -16.58 8.82 -9.41
C ALA A 16 -15.14 8.92 -9.91
N TRP A 17 -14.73 7.99 -10.77
CA TRP A 17 -13.39 7.98 -11.37
C TRP A 17 -13.12 9.26 -12.16
N LYS A 18 -14.06 9.65 -13.03
CA LYS A 18 -13.93 10.86 -13.83
C LYS A 18 -13.96 12.11 -12.96
N GLY A 19 -14.88 12.18 -11.99
CA GLY A 19 -15.00 13.31 -11.08
C GLY A 19 -13.72 13.57 -10.27
N TRP A 20 -13.03 12.50 -9.85
CA TRP A 20 -11.72 12.63 -9.20
C TRP A 20 -10.65 13.19 -10.15
N HIS A 21 -10.52 12.65 -11.34
CA HIS A 21 -9.52 13.11 -12.32
C HIS A 21 -9.78 14.55 -12.79
N ASP A 22 -11.06 14.90 -13.00
CA ASP A 22 -11.48 16.25 -13.39
C ASP A 22 -11.30 17.25 -12.25
N GLY A 23 -11.62 16.86 -11.01
CA GLY A 23 -11.61 17.73 -9.84
C GLY A 23 -10.23 17.94 -9.22
N CYS A 24 -9.38 16.91 -9.27
CA CYS A 24 -8.04 16.89 -8.66
C CYS A 24 -6.94 16.90 -9.73
N GLY A 25 -6.91 15.90 -10.62
CA GLY A 25 -5.84 15.72 -11.60
C GLY A 25 -5.59 16.93 -12.49
N ASN A 26 -6.65 17.50 -13.07
CA ASN A 26 -6.54 18.68 -13.95
C ASN A 26 -5.94 19.91 -13.23
N LYS A 27 -6.23 20.09 -11.94
CA LYS A 27 -5.68 21.21 -11.15
C LYS A 27 -4.20 21.03 -10.88
N ILE A 28 -3.77 19.80 -10.62
CA ILE A 28 -2.37 19.46 -10.32
C ILE A 28 -1.46 19.67 -11.53
N ARG A 29 -1.94 19.49 -12.76
CA ARG A 29 -1.12 19.66 -13.97
C ARG A 29 -0.34 20.97 -14.02
N SER A 30 -0.99 22.08 -13.65
CA SER A 30 -0.40 23.43 -13.70
C SER A 30 0.76 23.62 -12.71
N VAL A 31 0.75 22.89 -11.59
CA VAL A 31 1.80 22.95 -10.56
C VAL A 31 2.84 21.85 -10.74
N TYR A 32 2.47 20.71 -11.33
CA TYR A 32 3.34 19.56 -11.51
C TYR A 32 4.50 19.83 -12.48
N LEU A 33 4.25 20.49 -13.61
CA LEU A 33 5.33 20.77 -14.58
C LEU A 33 6.40 21.71 -14.00
N PRO A 34 6.05 22.87 -13.41
CA PRO A 34 7.05 23.70 -12.71
C PRO A 34 7.73 22.99 -11.54
N TYR A 35 7.02 22.12 -10.83
CA TYR A 35 7.60 21.30 -9.76
C TYR A 35 8.70 20.38 -10.28
N ILE A 36 8.46 19.67 -11.40
CA ILE A 36 9.47 18.82 -12.03
C ILE A 36 10.66 19.63 -12.54
N ASP A 37 10.45 20.82 -13.09
CA ASP A 37 11.55 21.70 -13.51
C ASP A 37 12.44 22.11 -12.32
N LEU A 38 11.82 22.45 -11.18
CA LEU A 38 12.53 22.80 -9.95
C LEU A 38 13.32 21.63 -9.37
N LEU A 39 12.72 20.44 -9.32
CA LEU A 39 13.40 19.24 -8.87
C LEU A 39 14.59 18.88 -9.76
N ASN A 40 14.41 18.93 -11.09
CA ASN A 40 15.49 18.68 -12.03
C ASN A 40 16.61 19.71 -11.92
N LYS A 41 16.28 20.98 -11.66
CA LYS A 41 17.30 21.99 -11.39
C LYS A 41 18.13 21.63 -10.15
N ASN A 42 17.46 21.24 -9.07
CA ASN A 42 18.13 20.89 -7.81
C ASN A 42 19.09 19.70 -7.96
N VAL A 43 18.65 18.60 -8.57
CA VAL A 43 19.51 17.40 -8.73
C VAL A 43 20.67 17.64 -9.70
N LYS A 44 20.47 18.47 -10.73
CA LYS A 44 21.56 18.90 -11.64
C LYS A 44 22.65 19.71 -10.92
N GLU A 45 22.25 20.58 -9.99
CA GLU A 45 23.21 21.31 -9.14
C GLU A 45 23.98 20.37 -8.19
N ASN A 46 23.44 19.18 -7.91
CA ASN A 46 24.10 18.11 -7.13
C ASN A 46 24.85 17.09 -8.00
N GLY A 47 24.97 17.33 -9.31
CA GLY A 47 25.79 16.51 -10.21
C GLY A 47 25.06 15.35 -10.92
N TYR A 48 23.75 15.21 -10.74
CA TYR A 48 22.93 14.24 -11.47
C TYR A 48 22.47 14.79 -12.84
N HIS A 49 22.21 13.92 -13.80
CA HIS A 49 21.64 14.26 -15.10
C HIS A 49 20.20 14.76 -14.98
N ASP A 50 19.38 14.06 -14.20
CA ASP A 50 17.98 14.37 -13.95
C ASP A 50 17.47 13.75 -12.64
N LEU A 51 16.20 13.99 -12.34
CA LEU A 51 15.55 13.49 -11.13
C LEU A 51 15.46 11.96 -11.08
N ALA A 52 15.28 11.31 -12.23
CA ALA A 52 15.15 9.87 -12.28
C ALA A 52 16.49 9.18 -11.93
N GLU A 53 17.59 9.68 -12.47
CA GLU A 53 18.93 9.19 -12.10
C GLU A 53 19.17 9.35 -10.59
N SER A 54 18.84 10.53 -10.03
CA SER A 54 18.99 10.77 -8.59
C SER A 54 18.20 9.76 -7.74
N TRP A 55 16.96 9.44 -8.12
CA TRP A 55 16.16 8.44 -7.38
C TRP A 55 16.71 7.01 -7.50
N ILE A 56 17.17 6.62 -8.70
CA ILE A 56 17.71 5.28 -8.93
C ILE A 56 18.99 5.04 -8.12
N THR A 57 19.76 6.09 -7.80
CA THR A 57 20.99 5.93 -7.00
C THR A 57 20.75 5.37 -5.60
N ASP A 58 19.55 5.50 -5.04
CA ASP A 58 19.16 4.89 -3.75
C ASP A 58 19.31 3.35 -3.75
N TYR A 59 19.23 2.71 -4.92
CA TYR A 59 19.37 1.26 -5.04
C TYR A 59 20.83 0.80 -5.07
N GLU A 60 21.78 1.69 -5.41
CA GLU A 60 23.20 1.35 -5.60
C GLU A 60 23.45 0.16 -6.56
N MET A 61 22.51 -0.09 -7.49
CA MET A 61 22.52 -1.24 -8.41
C MET A 61 23.19 -0.92 -9.77
N GLY A 62 24.34 -0.26 -9.73
CA GLY A 62 25.09 0.12 -10.94
C GLY A 62 24.53 1.35 -11.66
N SER A 63 24.68 1.38 -12.97
CA SER A 63 24.18 2.46 -13.83
C SER A 63 22.66 2.41 -14.02
N VAL A 64 22.05 3.53 -14.42
CA VAL A 64 20.61 3.60 -14.77
C VAL A 64 20.22 2.53 -15.79
N VAL A 65 21.07 2.29 -16.80
CA VAL A 65 20.84 1.27 -17.84
C VAL A 65 20.83 -0.15 -17.25
N GLU A 66 21.73 -0.44 -16.32
CA GLU A 66 21.77 -1.74 -15.64
C GLU A 66 20.53 -1.93 -14.76
N PHE A 67 20.15 -0.90 -13.99
CA PHE A 67 18.93 -0.92 -13.18
C PHE A 67 17.68 -1.13 -14.03
N GLU A 68 17.47 -0.32 -15.07
CA GLU A 68 16.33 -0.44 -15.99
C GLU A 68 16.31 -1.82 -16.67
N GLY A 69 17.47 -2.36 -17.06
CA GLY A 69 17.59 -3.70 -17.62
C GLY A 69 17.13 -4.81 -16.66
N ILE A 70 17.40 -4.67 -15.36
CA ILE A 70 16.92 -5.61 -14.33
C ILE A 70 15.40 -5.50 -14.18
N ILE A 71 14.85 -4.29 -14.11
CA ILE A 71 13.40 -4.06 -14.00
C ILE A 71 12.66 -4.60 -15.23
N ASP A 72 13.19 -4.36 -16.43
CA ASP A 72 12.65 -4.90 -17.68
C ASP A 72 12.63 -6.44 -17.69
N GLN A 73 13.68 -7.07 -17.16
CA GLN A 73 13.74 -8.52 -17.07
C GLN A 73 12.71 -9.06 -16.07
N ILE A 74 12.58 -8.45 -14.89
CA ILE A 74 11.55 -8.82 -13.90
C ILE A 74 10.15 -8.69 -14.51
N LEU A 75 9.89 -7.58 -15.22
CA LEU A 75 8.60 -7.36 -15.88
C LEU A 75 8.31 -8.45 -16.93
N LYS A 76 9.31 -8.83 -17.74
CA LYS A 76 9.19 -9.92 -18.72
C LYS A 76 8.90 -11.27 -18.06
N ASP A 77 9.53 -11.54 -16.93
CA ASP A 77 9.35 -12.81 -16.21
C ASP A 77 7.96 -12.91 -15.57
N ILE A 78 7.38 -11.80 -15.12
CA ILE A 78 6.04 -11.73 -14.53
C ILE A 78 4.93 -11.67 -15.59
N MET A 79 5.22 -11.13 -16.79
CA MET A 79 4.23 -10.87 -17.83
C MET A 79 3.34 -12.08 -18.17
N PRO A 80 3.86 -13.32 -18.34
CA PRO A 80 3.02 -14.48 -18.63
C PRO A 80 1.95 -14.73 -17.57
N LEU A 81 2.26 -14.54 -16.29
CA LEU A 81 1.29 -14.68 -15.20
C LEU A 81 0.27 -13.53 -15.24
N TYR A 82 0.75 -12.30 -15.42
CA TYR A 82 -0.12 -11.12 -15.50
C TYR A 82 -1.10 -11.21 -16.67
N GLU A 83 -0.68 -11.65 -17.85
CA GLU A 83 -1.54 -11.80 -19.02
C GLU A 83 -2.65 -12.82 -18.80
N GLN A 84 -2.34 -13.96 -18.16
CA GLN A 84 -3.34 -14.98 -17.80
C GLN A 84 -4.34 -14.43 -16.78
N LEU A 85 -3.85 -13.75 -15.73
CA LEU A 85 -4.68 -13.10 -14.73
C LEU A 85 -5.58 -12.02 -15.35
N HIS A 86 -5.00 -11.13 -16.17
CA HIS A 86 -5.71 -10.09 -16.88
C HIS A 86 -6.80 -10.67 -17.79
N ALA A 87 -6.49 -11.70 -18.59
CA ALA A 87 -7.46 -12.34 -19.47
C ALA A 87 -8.62 -12.98 -18.69
N TYR A 88 -8.32 -13.65 -17.57
CA TYR A 88 -9.31 -14.25 -16.69
C TYR A 88 -10.24 -13.19 -16.10
N VAL A 89 -9.67 -12.16 -15.47
CA VAL A 89 -10.42 -11.04 -14.86
C VAL A 89 -11.27 -10.33 -15.92
N ARG A 90 -10.71 -10.04 -17.10
CA ARG A 90 -11.44 -9.44 -18.22
C ARG A 90 -12.66 -10.27 -18.62
N GLY A 91 -12.51 -11.59 -18.77
CA GLY A 91 -13.62 -12.48 -19.12
C GLY A 91 -14.76 -12.45 -18.10
N ARG A 92 -14.43 -12.44 -16.81
CA ARG A 92 -15.39 -12.32 -15.71
C ARG A 92 -16.11 -10.96 -15.73
N LEU A 93 -15.36 -9.87 -15.85
CA LEU A 93 -15.93 -8.52 -15.91
C LEU A 93 -16.77 -8.27 -17.16
N CYS A 94 -16.44 -8.90 -18.28
CA CYS A 94 -17.27 -8.87 -19.50
C CYS A 94 -18.65 -9.49 -19.29
N SER A 95 -18.70 -10.61 -18.56
CA SER A 95 -19.96 -11.26 -18.21
C SER A 95 -20.79 -10.37 -17.27
N LYS A 96 -20.13 -9.65 -16.36
CA LYS A 96 -20.76 -8.72 -15.41
C LYS A 96 -21.27 -7.43 -16.07
N TYR A 97 -20.53 -6.89 -17.04
CA TYR A 97 -20.84 -5.64 -17.73
C TYR A 97 -21.01 -5.85 -19.25
N PRO A 98 -22.07 -6.56 -19.67
CA PRO A 98 -22.27 -6.91 -21.07
C PRO A 98 -22.40 -5.66 -21.95
N ASN A 99 -21.69 -5.64 -23.07
CA ASN A 99 -21.68 -4.55 -24.06
C ASN A 99 -21.20 -3.19 -23.52
N ARG A 100 -20.48 -3.15 -22.39
CA ARG A 100 -19.96 -1.90 -21.82
C ARG A 100 -18.51 -1.58 -22.23
N PHE A 101 -17.75 -2.58 -22.67
CA PHE A 101 -16.38 -2.44 -23.16
C PHE A 101 -15.99 -3.60 -24.08
N ASP A 102 -14.88 -3.48 -24.80
CA ASP A 102 -14.37 -4.54 -25.69
C ASP A 102 -13.73 -5.68 -24.88
N CYS A 103 -14.32 -6.87 -24.95
CA CYS A 103 -13.83 -8.06 -24.27
C CYS A 103 -12.51 -8.62 -24.80
N ASN A 104 -12.07 -8.16 -25.96
CA ASN A 104 -10.74 -8.46 -26.50
C ASN A 104 -9.73 -7.32 -26.27
N GLY A 105 -10.20 -6.17 -25.77
CA GLY A 105 -9.41 -4.97 -25.48
C GLY A 105 -8.95 -4.85 -24.02
N PRO A 106 -8.44 -3.68 -23.60
CA PRO A 106 -8.05 -3.43 -22.22
C PRO A 106 -9.26 -3.33 -21.28
N ILE A 107 -9.05 -3.64 -20.00
CA ILE A 107 -10.08 -3.46 -18.96
C ILE A 107 -10.21 -1.95 -18.62
N PRO A 108 -11.42 -1.39 -18.54
CA PRO A 108 -11.61 -0.02 -18.06
C PRO A 108 -11.11 0.16 -16.62
N ALA A 109 -10.28 1.17 -16.36
CA ALA A 109 -9.64 1.36 -15.04
C ALA A 109 -10.65 1.56 -13.89
N HIS A 110 -11.81 2.14 -14.15
CA HIS A 110 -12.80 2.49 -13.13
C HIS A 110 -13.58 1.28 -12.58
N ILE A 111 -13.46 0.08 -13.17
CA ILE A 111 -14.20 -1.12 -12.73
C ILE A 111 -13.36 -2.12 -11.95
N LEU A 112 -12.14 -1.74 -11.54
CA LEU A 112 -11.18 -2.63 -10.88
C LEU A 112 -11.14 -2.49 -9.35
N GLY A 113 -12.15 -1.86 -8.74
CA GLY A 113 -12.30 -1.75 -7.28
C GLY A 113 -11.45 -0.65 -6.62
N ASN A 114 -10.43 -0.15 -7.31
CA ASN A 114 -9.55 0.91 -6.84
C ASN A 114 -9.59 2.14 -7.79
N MET A 115 -9.41 3.36 -7.25
CA MET A 115 -9.45 4.62 -8.02
C MET A 115 -8.42 4.64 -9.18
N TRP A 116 -7.27 3.99 -8.99
CA TRP A 116 -6.16 3.95 -9.93
C TRP A 116 -5.94 2.56 -10.53
N ALA A 117 -6.82 1.59 -10.25
CA ALA A 117 -6.68 0.20 -10.68
C ALA A 117 -5.34 -0.46 -10.29
N GLN A 118 -4.66 0.04 -9.25
CA GLN A 118 -3.36 -0.49 -8.81
C GLN A 118 -3.47 -1.81 -8.03
N MET A 119 -4.65 -2.10 -7.48
CA MET A 119 -4.99 -3.35 -6.80
C MET A 119 -6.41 -3.75 -7.17
N TRP A 120 -6.65 -5.05 -7.37
CA TRP A 120 -7.94 -5.60 -7.85
C TRP A 120 -8.64 -6.51 -6.80
N ASN A 121 -8.12 -6.56 -5.57
CA ASN A 121 -8.65 -7.36 -4.46
C ASN A 121 -10.12 -7.05 -4.16
N ASP A 122 -10.53 -5.78 -4.24
CA ASP A 122 -11.93 -5.35 -4.06
C ASP A 122 -12.90 -5.89 -5.12
N ARG A 123 -12.42 -6.61 -6.14
CA ARG A 123 -13.22 -7.32 -7.14
C ARG A 123 -13.24 -8.83 -6.97
N LEU A 124 -12.69 -9.35 -5.86
CA LEU A 124 -12.57 -10.79 -5.62
C LEU A 124 -13.91 -11.54 -5.80
N ASP A 125 -15.02 -11.00 -5.30
CA ASP A 125 -16.37 -11.56 -5.48
C ASP A 125 -16.76 -11.78 -6.95
N ASP A 126 -16.33 -10.88 -7.84
CA ASP A 126 -16.69 -10.94 -9.26
C ASP A 126 -15.87 -12.02 -9.99
N VAL A 127 -14.68 -12.31 -9.48
CA VAL A 127 -13.66 -13.15 -10.12
C VAL A 127 -13.36 -14.43 -9.35
N ILE A 128 -14.14 -14.77 -8.32
CA ILE A 128 -13.90 -15.98 -7.55
C ILE A 128 -14.06 -17.24 -8.44
N PRO A 129 -13.03 -18.11 -8.53
CA PRO A 129 -13.11 -19.30 -9.38
C PRO A 129 -14.11 -20.35 -8.87
N TYR A 130 -14.20 -20.49 -7.55
CA TYR A 130 -15.04 -21.48 -6.86
C TYR A 130 -15.96 -20.76 -5.85
N PRO A 131 -17.11 -20.22 -6.29
CA PRO A 131 -17.98 -19.40 -5.45
C PRO A 131 -18.58 -20.16 -4.26
N ASP A 132 -18.68 -21.48 -4.36
CA ASP A 132 -19.26 -22.33 -3.30
C ASP A 132 -18.26 -22.66 -2.17
N THR A 133 -16.99 -22.25 -2.31
CA THR A 133 -15.95 -22.46 -1.30
C THR A 133 -15.86 -21.23 -0.39
N PRO A 134 -16.13 -21.36 0.93
CA PRO A 134 -16.08 -20.22 1.83
C PRO A 134 -14.63 -19.74 2.01
N LEU A 135 -14.40 -18.45 1.75
CA LEU A 135 -13.17 -17.76 2.13
C LEU A 135 -13.29 -17.24 3.57
N VAL A 136 -12.17 -17.19 4.29
CA VAL A 136 -12.14 -16.55 5.61
C VAL A 136 -12.28 -15.04 5.41
N ASN A 137 -13.41 -14.49 5.85
CA ASN A 137 -13.61 -13.05 5.91
C ASN A 137 -13.12 -12.52 7.27
N ILE A 138 -11.92 -11.92 7.28
CA ILE A 138 -11.31 -11.38 8.50
C ILE A 138 -12.19 -10.26 9.07
N THR A 139 -12.76 -9.39 8.23
CA THR A 139 -13.66 -8.31 8.68
C THR A 139 -14.85 -8.86 9.46
N ASP A 140 -15.52 -9.90 8.96
CA ASP A 140 -16.64 -10.54 9.67
C ASP A 140 -16.20 -11.15 11.00
N VAL A 141 -15.01 -11.75 11.05
CA VAL A 141 -14.44 -12.30 12.28
C VAL A 141 -14.16 -11.20 13.30
N LEU A 142 -13.55 -10.09 12.89
CA LEU A 142 -13.25 -8.94 13.75
C LEU A 142 -14.55 -8.35 14.32
N ILE A 143 -15.57 -8.14 13.48
CA ILE A 143 -16.87 -7.62 13.90
C ILE A 143 -17.57 -8.59 14.86
N LYS A 144 -17.62 -9.88 14.52
CA LYS A 144 -18.29 -10.91 15.35
C LYS A 144 -17.61 -11.08 16.71
N LYS A 145 -16.28 -10.97 16.76
CA LYS A 145 -15.51 -10.98 18.02
C LYS A 145 -15.52 -9.63 18.76
N GLN A 146 -16.17 -8.61 18.20
CA GLN A 146 -16.21 -7.25 18.75
C GLN A 146 -14.80 -6.69 19.00
N PHE A 147 -13.87 -6.94 18.06
CA PHE A 147 -12.51 -6.44 18.14
C PHE A 147 -12.52 -4.90 18.20
N SER A 148 -11.81 -4.36 19.17
CA SER A 148 -11.50 -2.93 19.24
C SER A 148 -10.24 -2.60 18.42
N ILE A 149 -10.09 -1.34 18.05
CA ILE A 149 -8.87 -0.84 17.39
C ILE A 149 -7.64 -1.12 18.26
N ASP A 150 -7.72 -0.90 19.58
CA ASP A 150 -6.58 -1.17 20.47
C ASP A 150 -6.21 -2.65 20.46
N GLN A 151 -7.20 -3.55 20.41
CA GLN A 151 -6.94 -4.98 20.26
C GLN A 151 -6.22 -5.30 18.95
N MET A 152 -6.59 -4.69 17.82
CA MET A 152 -5.87 -4.89 16.54
C MET A 152 -4.38 -4.57 16.66
N TYR A 153 -4.03 -3.44 17.30
CA TYR A 153 -2.63 -3.07 17.54
C TYR A 153 -1.92 -4.01 18.51
N THR A 154 -2.54 -4.38 19.63
CA THR A 154 -1.92 -5.31 20.58
C THR A 154 -1.76 -6.72 20.01
N THR A 155 -2.65 -7.14 19.10
CA THR A 155 -2.51 -8.38 18.35
C THR A 155 -1.32 -8.31 17.40
N ALA A 156 -1.13 -7.18 16.71
CA ALA A 156 0.05 -6.97 15.88
C ALA A 156 1.35 -6.98 16.71
N GLU A 157 1.40 -6.31 17.86
CA GLU A 157 2.56 -6.41 18.77
C GLU A 157 2.80 -7.85 19.24
N SER A 158 1.73 -8.59 19.53
CA SER A 158 1.82 -10.01 19.92
C SER A 158 2.41 -10.87 18.80
N PHE A 159 2.11 -10.57 17.54
CA PHE A 159 2.72 -11.24 16.40
C PHE A 159 4.24 -11.03 16.39
N PHE A 160 4.71 -9.78 16.46
CA PHE A 160 6.15 -9.46 16.44
C PHE A 160 6.89 -10.09 17.63
N THR A 161 6.37 -9.93 18.84
CA THR A 161 6.98 -10.50 20.04
C THR A 161 6.98 -12.03 20.02
N SER A 162 5.99 -12.69 19.38
CA SER A 162 5.96 -14.16 19.25
C SER A 162 7.10 -14.73 18.40
N ILE A 163 7.64 -13.94 17.47
CA ILE A 163 8.78 -14.32 16.63
C ILE A 163 10.11 -13.73 17.15
N GLY A 164 10.11 -13.23 18.39
CA GLY A 164 11.31 -12.75 19.07
C GLY A 164 11.74 -11.34 18.69
N LEU A 165 10.86 -10.57 18.03
CA LEU A 165 11.09 -9.16 17.75
C LEU A 165 10.66 -8.27 18.93
N TYR A 166 10.74 -6.95 18.76
CA TYR A 166 10.64 -6.01 19.87
C TYR A 166 9.18 -5.83 20.34
N SER A 167 9.02 -5.27 21.53
CA SER A 167 7.73 -4.71 21.96
C SER A 167 7.68 -3.23 21.59
N MET A 168 6.49 -2.71 21.30
CA MET A 168 6.32 -1.29 21.03
C MET A 168 6.64 -0.46 22.27
N THR A 169 7.24 0.71 22.05
CA THR A 169 7.68 1.56 23.16
C THR A 169 6.48 2.20 23.88
N PRO A 170 6.61 2.59 25.16
CA PRO A 170 5.56 3.35 25.84
C PRO A 170 5.19 4.66 25.11
N LYS A 171 6.15 5.25 24.38
CA LYS A 171 5.92 6.47 23.58
C LYS A 171 5.09 6.17 22.34
N PHE A 172 5.30 5.03 21.68
CA PHE A 172 4.47 4.60 20.56
C PHE A 172 3.00 4.59 20.95
N TRP A 173 2.66 3.93 22.07
CA TRP A 173 1.29 3.87 22.56
C TRP A 173 0.73 5.22 22.97
N ALA A 174 1.53 6.06 23.63
CA ALA A 174 1.08 7.36 24.14
C ALA A 174 0.94 8.45 23.06
N ARG A 175 1.64 8.34 21.93
CA ARG A 175 1.81 9.44 20.97
C ARG A 175 1.38 9.14 19.54
N SER A 176 1.12 7.88 19.21
CA SER A 176 0.60 7.50 17.90
C SER A 176 -0.86 7.93 17.71
N MET A 177 -1.26 8.09 16.46
CA MET A 177 -2.65 8.35 16.07
C MET A 177 -3.22 7.06 15.49
N PHE A 178 -3.94 6.30 16.31
CA PHE A 178 -4.59 5.04 15.92
C PHE A 178 -6.00 5.22 15.35
N ARG A 179 -6.55 6.43 15.43
CA ARG A 179 -7.93 6.77 15.08
C ARG A 179 -7.98 8.15 14.46
N LYS A 180 -8.97 8.39 13.59
CA LYS A 180 -9.22 9.73 13.07
C LYS A 180 -9.64 10.67 14.22
N PRO A 181 -8.97 11.82 14.40
CA PRO A 181 -9.39 12.80 15.39
C PRO A 181 -10.76 13.39 15.05
N THR A 182 -11.53 13.73 16.09
CA THR A 182 -12.85 14.38 15.94
C THR A 182 -12.80 15.90 16.08
N ASP A 183 -11.67 16.42 16.57
CA ASP A 183 -11.44 17.83 16.88
C ASP A 183 -10.68 18.60 15.79
N ARG A 184 -10.14 17.90 14.77
CA ARG A 184 -9.33 18.48 13.70
C ARG A 184 -9.27 17.60 12.46
N ASP A 185 -8.87 18.19 11.35
CA ASP A 185 -8.53 17.45 10.12
C ASP A 185 -7.19 16.72 10.26
N ALA A 186 -7.08 15.57 9.61
CA ALA A 186 -5.87 14.77 9.56
C ALA A 186 -5.73 14.07 8.21
N VAL A 187 -4.49 13.92 7.74
CA VAL A 187 -4.16 13.09 6.58
C VAL A 187 -4.23 11.63 7.02
N CYS A 188 -5.16 10.87 6.46
CA CYS A 188 -5.44 9.50 6.89
C CYS A 188 -4.61 8.40 6.20
N HIS A 189 -3.82 8.75 5.18
CA HIS A 189 -2.90 7.79 4.58
C HIS A 189 -1.96 7.22 5.65
N ALA A 190 -1.92 5.89 5.78
CA ALA A 190 -1.11 5.22 6.78
C ALA A 190 0.37 5.57 6.61
N SER A 191 1.07 5.72 7.72
CA SER A 191 2.48 6.05 7.72
C SER A 191 3.09 5.81 9.10
N ALA A 192 4.25 5.17 9.12
CA ALA A 192 5.15 5.03 10.26
C ALA A 192 6.19 6.16 10.32
N PHE A 193 6.67 6.47 11.52
CA PHE A 193 7.66 7.53 11.74
C PHE A 193 8.70 7.10 12.78
N ASP A 194 9.97 7.26 12.41
CA ASP A 194 11.07 7.43 13.35
C ASP A 194 11.26 8.93 13.61
N MET A 195 11.04 9.38 14.85
CA MET A 195 11.21 10.79 15.22
C MET A 195 12.67 11.16 15.50
N GLY A 196 13.60 10.22 15.34
CA GLY A 196 15.06 10.43 15.41
C GLY A 196 15.62 10.63 16.81
N TYR A 197 14.80 10.52 17.86
CA TYR A 197 15.21 10.86 19.23
C TYR A 197 14.57 9.97 20.31
N HIS A 198 15.41 9.45 21.23
CA HIS A 198 15.00 8.72 22.44
C HIS A 198 13.93 7.65 22.24
N ASN A 199 14.07 6.80 21.22
CA ASN A 199 13.16 5.67 20.95
C ASN A 199 11.69 6.12 20.79
N ASP A 200 11.47 7.28 20.15
CA ASP A 200 10.15 7.82 19.85
C ASP A 200 9.75 7.43 18.43
N TYR A 201 9.02 6.32 18.32
CA TYR A 201 8.47 5.79 17.08
C TYR A 201 6.96 5.90 17.13
N ARG A 202 6.32 6.23 16.00
CA ARG A 202 4.88 6.49 15.95
C ARG A 202 4.25 6.02 14.65
N VAL A 203 2.97 5.71 14.71
CA VAL A 203 2.14 5.50 13.52
C VAL A 203 1.03 6.55 13.44
N LYS A 204 0.59 6.85 12.23
CA LYS A 204 -0.54 7.75 11.95
C LYS A 204 -1.51 7.09 10.98
N ILE A 205 -2.54 6.44 11.54
CA ILE A 205 -3.52 5.66 10.79
C ILE A 205 -4.93 6.03 11.27
N CYS A 206 -5.85 6.27 10.33
CA CYS A 206 -7.27 6.46 10.63
C CYS A 206 -8.00 5.11 10.63
N THR A 207 -7.63 4.22 11.56
CA THR A 207 -8.03 2.81 11.55
C THR A 207 -9.54 2.62 11.58
N GLU A 208 -10.04 1.78 10.68
CA GLU A 208 -11.38 1.20 10.71
C GLU A 208 -11.30 -0.31 11.02
N ILE A 209 -12.40 -0.91 11.49
CA ILE A 209 -12.43 -2.35 11.81
C ILE A 209 -12.74 -3.13 10.53
N ASN A 210 -11.70 -3.51 9.80
CA ASN A 210 -11.75 -4.39 8.64
C ASN A 210 -10.39 -5.09 8.43
N ASP A 211 -10.35 -5.98 7.46
CA ASP A 211 -9.20 -6.77 7.02
C ASP A 211 -8.08 -5.91 6.43
N ASP A 212 -8.41 -4.92 5.61
CA ASP A 212 -7.43 -3.95 5.07
C ASP A 212 -6.62 -3.30 6.19
N TYR A 213 -7.28 -2.72 7.19
CA TYR A 213 -6.58 -2.08 8.31
C TYR A 213 -5.91 -3.08 9.24
N PHE A 214 -6.40 -4.32 9.34
CA PHE A 214 -5.69 -5.36 10.08
C PHE A 214 -4.34 -5.67 9.42
N TYR A 215 -4.30 -5.79 8.09
CA TYR A 215 -3.07 -5.87 7.32
C TYR A 215 -2.20 -4.62 7.48
N THR A 216 -2.77 -3.43 7.28
CA THR A 216 -2.04 -2.15 7.34
C THR A 216 -1.38 -1.93 8.69
N ILE A 217 -2.04 -2.29 9.80
CA ILE A 217 -1.43 -2.17 11.14
C ILE A 217 -0.16 -3.02 11.23
N HIS A 218 -0.19 -4.27 10.75
CA HIS A 218 0.98 -5.15 10.76
C HIS A 218 2.08 -4.63 9.83
N HIS A 219 1.72 -4.15 8.64
CA HIS A 219 2.67 -3.53 7.71
C HIS A 219 3.37 -2.32 8.36
N GLU A 220 2.61 -1.36 8.91
CA GLU A 220 3.16 -0.14 9.49
C GLU A 220 3.95 -0.39 10.76
N MET A 221 3.53 -1.35 11.58
CA MET A 221 4.34 -1.77 12.73
C MET A 221 5.60 -2.52 12.30
N GLY A 222 5.63 -3.15 11.13
CA GLY A 222 6.84 -3.70 10.52
C GLY A 222 7.89 -2.62 10.24
N HIS A 223 7.47 -1.45 9.77
CA HIS A 223 8.37 -0.27 9.66
C HIS A 223 8.91 0.15 11.03
N ILE A 224 8.08 0.16 12.07
CA ILE A 224 8.48 0.52 13.44
C ILE A 224 9.51 -0.48 13.99
N GLU A 225 9.30 -1.79 13.79
CA GLU A 225 10.28 -2.82 14.13
C GLU A 225 11.62 -2.59 13.41
N TYR A 226 11.57 -2.25 12.12
CA TYR A 226 12.79 -2.00 11.36
C TYR A 226 13.52 -0.74 11.87
N TYR A 227 12.76 0.32 12.22
CA TYR A 227 13.30 1.52 12.85
C TYR A 227 14.00 1.21 14.18
N MET A 228 13.37 0.40 15.02
CA MET A 228 13.96 -0.04 16.30
C MET A 228 15.25 -0.83 16.06
N ALA A 229 15.24 -1.78 15.12
CA ALA A 229 16.36 -2.66 14.84
C ALA A 229 17.65 -1.92 14.45
N TYR A 230 17.58 -0.95 13.53
CA TYR A 230 18.78 -0.21 13.14
C TYR A 230 19.13 0.89 14.15
N SER A 231 18.18 1.38 14.95
CA SER A 231 18.40 2.54 15.83
C SER A 231 19.39 2.26 16.96
N GLU A 232 19.46 1.00 17.40
CA GLU A 232 20.35 0.58 18.48
C GLU A 232 21.83 0.69 18.09
N ASN A 233 22.16 0.34 16.85
CA ASN A 233 23.55 0.06 16.45
C ASN A 233 24.05 0.90 15.27
N GLN A 234 23.18 1.65 14.58
CA GLN A 234 23.57 2.48 13.45
C GLN A 234 23.71 3.97 13.83
N PRO A 235 24.77 4.65 13.33
CA PRO A 235 24.84 6.11 13.32
C PRO A 235 23.63 6.70 12.62
N TYR A 236 23.18 7.88 13.05
CA TYR A 236 21.96 8.53 12.54
C TYR A 236 21.86 8.58 11.01
N VAL A 237 22.97 8.82 10.31
CA VAL A 237 23.02 8.89 8.84
C VAL A 237 22.80 7.55 8.13
N TYR A 238 22.92 6.43 8.84
CA TYR A 238 22.71 5.06 8.32
C TYR A 238 21.43 4.42 8.87
N ARG A 239 20.54 5.23 9.47
CA ARG A 239 19.24 4.79 9.97
C ARG A 239 18.18 4.84 8.87
N SER A 240 18.33 3.93 7.91
CA SER A 240 17.40 3.70 6.80
C SER A 240 17.47 2.23 6.40
N GLY A 241 16.52 1.78 5.59
CA GLY A 241 16.62 0.49 4.89
C GLY A 241 17.83 0.47 3.95
N ALA A 242 18.24 -0.73 3.54
CA ALA A 242 19.36 -0.90 2.61
C ALA A 242 19.14 -0.15 1.27
N ASN A 243 17.88 -0.08 0.85
CA ASN A 243 17.34 0.86 -0.14
C ASN A 243 15.84 1.02 0.15
N SER A 244 15.16 1.90 -0.59
CA SER A 244 13.72 2.17 -0.47
C SER A 244 12.84 0.92 -0.57
N GLY A 245 13.25 -0.12 -1.30
CA GLY A 245 12.48 -1.37 -1.44
C GLY A 245 12.46 -2.23 -0.17
N PHE A 246 13.47 -2.15 0.70
CA PHE A 246 13.56 -3.01 1.89
C PHE A 246 12.53 -2.65 2.96
N HIS A 247 12.25 -1.36 3.14
CA HIS A 247 11.24 -0.90 4.11
C HIS A 247 9.88 -1.50 3.80
N GLU A 248 9.41 -1.28 2.57
CA GLU A 248 8.10 -1.78 2.11
C GLU A 248 8.05 -3.31 2.09
N ALA A 249 9.13 -3.97 1.63
CA ALA A 249 9.17 -5.43 1.60
C ALA A 249 9.01 -6.08 2.99
N ILE A 250 9.61 -5.49 4.03
CA ILE A 250 9.46 -5.98 5.41
C ILE A 250 8.02 -5.78 5.89
N GLY A 251 7.45 -4.59 5.69
CA GLY A 251 6.06 -4.30 6.03
C GLY A 251 5.09 -5.28 5.36
N ASP A 252 5.22 -5.44 4.05
CA ASP A 252 4.35 -6.31 3.24
C ASP A 252 4.47 -7.78 3.64
N THR A 253 5.70 -8.26 3.86
CA THR A 253 5.93 -9.65 4.28
C THR A 253 5.20 -9.95 5.59
N ILE A 254 5.32 -9.07 6.58
CA ILE A 254 4.67 -9.25 7.88
C ILE A 254 3.15 -9.15 7.75
N GLY A 255 2.65 -8.14 7.03
CA GLY A 255 1.23 -7.99 6.74
C GLY A 255 0.64 -9.26 6.10
N MET A 256 1.34 -9.85 5.13
CA MET A 256 0.91 -11.08 4.46
C MET A 256 0.82 -12.28 5.41
N PHE A 257 1.81 -12.47 6.29
CA PHE A 257 1.77 -13.55 7.28
C PHE A 257 0.65 -13.38 8.30
N ALA A 258 0.40 -12.14 8.73
CA ALA A 258 -0.64 -11.80 9.69
C ALA A 258 -2.06 -12.10 9.18
N ILE A 259 -2.29 -12.01 7.86
CA ILE A 259 -3.60 -12.32 7.26
C ILE A 259 -3.69 -13.76 6.74
N SER A 260 -2.67 -14.59 6.96
CA SER A 260 -2.70 -15.98 6.51
C SER A 260 -3.75 -16.79 7.28
N PRO A 261 -4.50 -17.70 6.62
CA PRO A 261 -5.50 -18.52 7.31
C PRO A 261 -4.92 -19.31 8.49
N ALA A 262 -3.67 -19.76 8.39
CA ALA A 262 -2.98 -20.48 9.46
C ALA A 262 -2.73 -19.62 10.71
N HIS A 263 -2.52 -18.31 10.54
CA HIS A 263 -2.36 -17.38 11.66
C HIS A 263 -3.70 -16.96 12.28
N LEU A 264 -4.78 -16.94 11.47
CA LEU A 264 -6.11 -16.50 11.89
C LEU A 264 -6.91 -17.57 12.67
N ILE A 265 -6.46 -18.83 12.66
CA ILE A 265 -7.05 -19.99 13.35
C ILE A 265 -6.41 -20.14 14.73
#